data_AF-A0A1S3CVY5-F1
#
_entry.id   AF-A0A1S3CVY5-F1
#
_cell.length_a   1.000
_cell.length_b   1.000
_cell.length_c   1.000
_cell.angle_alpha   90.00
_cell.angle_beta   90.00
_cell.angle_gamma   90.00
#
_symmetry.space_group_name_H-M   'P 1'
#
loop_
_entity.id
_entity.type
_entity.pdbx_description
1 polymer ?
#
loop_
_entity_poly.entity_id
_entity_poly.type
_entity_poly.pdbx_seq_one_letter_code
_entity_poly.pdbx_strand_id
1 'polypeptide(L)'
;MERIQVLDQIEKDIITCLQSAGQALLELSKEKSSLKQAESQSHNFLKTLSHVETKLTEQINYLTQVSTGQPHEGSGYASQKVLQMAWHRLEHARSRVNELERVKNKYTRGQPGSTTPIKSESTSK
;
A
#
# COMPACT_ATOMS: atom_id res chain seq x y z
N MET A 1 -4.79 -9.49 4.03
CA MET A 1 -5.34 -10.71 4.66
C MET A 1 -4.86 -10.85 6.10
N GLU A 2 -3.57 -10.64 6.39
CA GLU A 2 -3.01 -10.72 7.75
C GLU A 2 -3.72 -9.89 8.83
N ARG A 3 -4.19 -8.67 8.53
CA ARG A 3 -4.87 -7.83 9.53
C ARG A 3 -6.22 -8.38 10.00
N ILE A 4 -6.97 -9.01 9.10
CA ILE A 4 -8.22 -9.70 9.48
C ILE A 4 -7.89 -10.88 10.38
N GLN A 5 -6.83 -11.64 10.09
CA GLN A 5 -6.38 -12.73 10.94
C GLN A 5 -5.94 -12.26 12.34
N VAL A 6 -5.37 -11.06 12.46
CA VAL A 6 -5.05 -10.44 13.76
C VAL A 6 -6.34 -10.15 14.54
N LEU A 7 -7.38 -9.62 13.89
CA LEU A 7 -8.68 -9.40 14.53
C LEU A 7 -9.34 -10.71 14.96
N ASP A 8 -9.29 -11.76 14.13
CA ASP A 8 -9.77 -13.10 14.51
C ASP A 8 -9.03 -13.65 15.73
N GLN A 9 -7.73 -13.39 15.83
CA GLN A 9 -6.95 -13.80 17.00
C GLN A 9 -7.31 -12.99 18.25
N ILE A 10 -7.56 -11.69 18.11
CA ILE A 10 -8.06 -10.86 19.21
C ILE A 10 -9.41 -11.37 19.70
N GLU A 11 -10.31 -11.77 18.80
CA GLU A 11 -11.60 -12.36 19.17
C GLU A 11 -11.44 -13.65 19.99
N LYS A 12 -10.52 -14.55 19.58
CA LYS A 12 -10.19 -15.74 20.36
C LYS A 12 -9.60 -15.41 21.73
N ASP A 13 -8.75 -14.39 21.80
CA ASP A 13 -8.15 -13.92 23.04
C ASP A 13 -9.25 -13.35 23.98
N ILE A 14 -10.27 -12.65 23.44
CA ILE A 14 -11.45 -12.18 24.20
C ILE A 14 -12.27 -13.34 24.75
N ILE A 15 -12.54 -14.38 23.94
CA ILE A 15 -13.25 -15.57 24.40
C ILE A 15 -12.50 -16.21 25.58
N THR A 16 -11.18 -16.35 25.45
CA THR A 16 -10.31 -16.90 26.49
C THR A 16 -10.35 -16.05 27.77
N CYS A 17 -10.33 -14.72 27.63
CA CYS A 17 -10.44 -13.77 28.73
C CYS A 17 -11.76 -13.99 29.52
N LEU A 18 -12.89 -14.05 28.82
CA LEU A 18 -14.21 -14.29 29.43
C LEU A 18 -14.29 -15.67 30.09
N GLN A 19 -13.69 -16.69 29.48
CA GLN A 19 -13.62 -18.03 30.08
C GLN A 19 -12.84 -18.02 31.39
N SER A 20 -11.67 -17.38 31.46
CA SER A 20 -10.90 -17.25 32.71
C SER A 20 -11.69 -16.53 33.80
N ALA A 21 -12.39 -15.44 33.47
CA ALA A 21 -13.27 -14.74 34.42
C ALA A 21 -14.41 -15.65 34.92
N GLY A 22 -15.08 -16.36 34.00
CA GLY A 22 -16.16 -17.29 34.34
C GLY A 22 -15.68 -18.44 35.24
N GLN A 23 -14.48 -18.97 34.97
CA GLN A 23 -13.89 -20.02 35.81
C GLN A 23 -13.50 -19.51 37.20
N ALA A 24 -13.01 -18.27 37.31
CA ALA A 24 -12.74 -17.66 38.61
C ALA A 24 -14.02 -17.52 39.45
N LEU A 25 -15.10 -17.00 38.84
CA LEU A 25 -16.39 -16.86 39.50
C LEU A 25 -17.00 -18.21 39.88
N LEU A 26 -16.92 -19.20 38.98
CA LEU A 26 -17.40 -20.55 39.24
C LEU A 26 -16.65 -21.19 40.42
N GLU A 27 -15.33 -21.03 40.49
CA GLU A 27 -14.53 -21.52 41.62
C GLU A 27 -14.95 -20.88 42.95
N LEU A 28 -15.18 -19.56 42.94
CA LEU A 28 -15.62 -18.82 44.12
C LEU A 28 -17.04 -19.19 44.57
N SER A 29 -17.88 -19.71 43.66
CA SER A 29 -19.25 -20.14 43.97
C SER A 29 -19.34 -21.51 44.66
N LYS A 30 -18.23 -22.27 44.73
CA LYS A 30 -18.21 -23.61 45.34
C LYS A 30 -18.29 -23.52 46.87
N GLU A 31 -18.97 -24.48 47.50
CA GLU A 31 -19.03 -24.61 48.96
C GLU A 31 -17.63 -24.75 49.60
N LYS A 32 -16.70 -25.41 48.89
CA LYS A 32 -15.29 -25.49 49.25
C LYS A 32 -14.42 -24.97 48.12
N SER A 33 -14.25 -23.65 48.08
CA SER A 33 -13.49 -22.96 47.04
C SER A 33 -11.98 -23.09 47.23
N SER A 34 -11.24 -23.19 46.13
CA SER A 34 -9.79 -23.11 46.09
C SER A 34 -9.34 -21.68 45.77
N LEU A 35 -8.88 -20.95 46.79
CA LEU A 35 -8.42 -19.57 46.64
C LEU A 35 -7.30 -19.46 45.60
N LYS A 36 -6.34 -20.40 45.63
CA LYS A 36 -5.22 -20.47 44.68
C LYS A 36 -5.69 -20.62 43.23
N GLN A 37 -6.75 -21.38 43.00
CA GLN A 37 -7.31 -21.58 41.66
C GLN A 37 -8.07 -20.33 41.18
N ALA A 38 -8.86 -19.71 42.05
CA ALA A 38 -9.55 -18.46 41.76
C ALA A 38 -8.55 -17.32 41.44
N GLU A 39 -7.47 -17.20 42.22
CA GLU A 39 -6.39 -16.25 41.97
C GLU A 39 -5.67 -16.53 40.64
N SER A 40 -5.37 -17.80 40.35
CA SER A 40 -4.73 -18.17 39.08
C SER A 40 -5.60 -17.79 37.87
N GLN A 41 -6.92 -18.04 37.94
CA GLN A 41 -7.84 -17.67 36.85
C GLN A 41 -8.01 -16.15 36.74
N SER A 42 -8.04 -15.44 37.87
CA SER A 42 -8.07 -13.97 37.89
C SER A 42 -6.80 -13.37 37.28
N HIS A 43 -5.64 -13.96 37.56
CA HIS A 43 -4.37 -13.52 36.96
C HIS A 43 -4.34 -13.76 35.44
N ASN A 44 -4.82 -14.92 34.99
CA ASN A 44 -4.95 -15.23 33.56
C ASN A 44 -5.92 -14.26 32.87
N PHE A 45 -7.06 -13.94 33.50
CA PHE A 45 -7.99 -12.92 33.00
C PHE A 45 -7.28 -11.58 32.80
N LEU A 46 -6.60 -11.06 33.83
CA LEU A 46 -5.91 -9.76 33.75
C LEU A 46 -4.82 -9.75 32.66
N LYS A 47 -4.05 -10.83 32.57
CA LYS A 47 -3.00 -10.96 31.56
C LYS A 47 -3.57 -10.95 30.14
N THR A 48 -4.62 -11.74 29.89
CA THR A 48 -5.24 -11.82 28.56
C THR A 48 -5.96 -10.52 28.22
N LEU A 49 -6.61 -9.87 29.18
CA LEU A 49 -7.24 -8.57 29.00
C LEU A 49 -6.23 -7.51 28.57
N SER A 50 -5.11 -7.39 29.29
CA SER A 50 -4.05 -6.44 28.95
C SER A 50 -3.47 -6.67 27.53
N HIS A 51 -3.36 -7.94 27.13
CA HIS A 51 -2.93 -8.32 25.79
C HIS A 51 -3.94 -7.92 24.70
N VAL A 52 -5.23 -8.15 24.95
CA VAL A 52 -6.33 -7.73 24.07
C VAL A 52 -6.33 -6.20 23.91
N GLU A 53 -6.24 -5.46 25.02
CA GLU A 53 -6.21 -3.99 25.03
C GLU A 53 -5.04 -3.43 24.21
N THR A 54 -3.84 -3.99 24.41
CA THR A 54 -2.63 -3.60 23.68
C THR A 54 -2.81 -3.80 22.17
N LYS A 55 -3.23 -5.00 21.76
CA LYS A 55 -3.43 -5.33 20.35
C LYS A 55 -4.54 -4.50 19.69
N LEU A 56 -5.65 -4.26 20.39
CA LEU A 56 -6.73 -3.41 19.87
C LEU A 56 -6.25 -1.97 19.71
N THR A 57 -5.48 -1.46 20.66
CA THR A 57 -4.86 -0.12 20.57
C THR A 57 -3.96 -0.02 19.34
N GLU A 58 -3.14 -1.02 19.07
CA GLU A 58 -2.31 -1.08 17.85
C GLU A 58 -3.18 -1.06 16.57
N GLN A 59 -4.28 -1.81 16.53
CA GLN A 59 -5.19 -1.79 15.38
C GLN A 59 -5.88 -0.43 15.20
N ILE A 60 -6.30 0.21 16.30
CA ILE A 60 -6.90 1.55 16.29
C ILE A 60 -5.89 2.59 15.80
N ASN A 61 -4.66 2.55 16.31
CA ASN A 61 -3.59 3.45 15.88
C ASN A 61 -3.27 3.27 14.40
N TYR A 62 -3.17 2.02 13.93
CA TYR A 62 -2.99 1.73 12.53
C TYR A 62 -4.14 2.26 11.68
N LEU A 63 -5.39 1.97 12.05
CA LEU A 63 -6.58 2.46 11.34
C LEU A 63 -6.57 3.99 11.29
N THR A 64 -6.28 4.64 12.42
CA THR A 64 -6.14 6.09 12.51
C THR A 64 -5.07 6.59 11.53
N GLN A 65 -3.89 5.98 11.49
CA GLN A 65 -2.79 6.35 10.57
C GLN A 65 -3.20 6.22 9.10
N VAL A 66 -3.86 5.13 8.71
CA VAL A 66 -4.28 4.93 7.31
C VAL A 66 -5.54 5.72 6.94
N SER A 67 -6.39 6.08 7.90
CA SER A 67 -7.65 6.81 7.69
C SER A 67 -7.51 8.34 7.78
N THR A 68 -6.52 8.86 8.50
CA THR A 68 -6.31 10.32 8.71
C THR A 68 -5.46 11.00 7.64
N GLY A 69 -5.11 10.28 6.57
CA GLY A 69 -4.55 10.95 5.41
C GLY A 69 -3.06 11.32 5.55
N GLN A 70 -2.25 10.46 6.16
CA GLN A 70 -0.88 10.24 5.67
C GLN A 70 -0.86 9.00 4.75
N PRO A 71 -1.44 9.08 3.53
CA PRO A 71 -1.15 8.12 2.48
C PRO A 71 0.28 8.47 2.03
N HIS A 72 1.21 7.62 1.64
CA HIS A 72 1.10 6.49 0.74
C HIS A 72 2.46 5.77 0.59
N GLU A 73 3.43 5.91 1.49
CA GLU A 73 4.75 5.26 1.29
C GLU A 73 4.73 3.72 1.47
N GLY A 74 3.66 3.15 2.01
CA GLY A 74 3.60 1.71 2.35
C GLY A 74 2.46 0.89 1.76
N SER A 75 1.56 1.44 0.95
CA SER A 75 0.41 0.71 0.39
C SER A 75 0.24 1.02 -1.10
N GLY A 76 -0.28 0.05 -1.88
CA GLY A 76 -0.29 0.03 -3.35
C GLY A 76 -0.81 1.26 -4.10
N TYR A 77 -1.34 2.28 -3.41
CA TYR A 77 -1.60 3.59 -3.99
C TYR A 77 -0.33 4.27 -4.52
N ALA A 78 0.83 4.17 -3.84
CA ALA A 78 2.07 4.73 -4.36
C ALA A 78 2.49 4.06 -5.68
N SER A 79 2.47 2.72 -5.75
CA SER A 79 2.79 2.00 -6.99
C SER A 79 1.77 2.27 -8.10
N GLN A 80 0.48 2.38 -7.77
CA GLN A 80 -0.56 2.78 -8.73
C GLN A 80 -0.37 4.22 -9.23
N LYS A 81 0.00 5.16 -8.36
CA LYS A 81 0.24 6.55 -8.76
C LYS A 81 1.50 6.69 -9.61
N VAL A 82 2.58 5.98 -9.24
CA VAL A 82 3.80 5.89 -10.04
C VAL A 82 3.47 5.32 -11.43
N LEU A 83 2.68 4.24 -11.49
CA LEU A 83 2.21 3.66 -12.75
C LEU A 83 1.39 4.68 -13.56
N GLN A 84 0.42 5.35 -12.95
CA GLN A 84 -0.39 6.38 -13.62
C GLN A 84 0.48 7.51 -14.20
N MET A 85 1.46 7.99 -13.42
CA MET A 85 2.40 9.00 -13.89
C MET A 85 3.30 8.47 -15.02
N ALA A 86 3.73 7.21 -14.95
CA ALA A 86 4.51 6.58 -16.02
C ALA A 86 3.70 6.50 -17.32
N TRP A 87 2.41 6.17 -17.25
CA TRP A 87 1.49 6.20 -18.40
C TRP A 87 1.38 7.59 -19.02
N HIS A 88 1.16 8.63 -18.22
CA HIS A 88 1.11 10.01 -18.74
C HIS A 88 2.42 10.44 -19.39
N ARG A 89 3.56 10.09 -18.79
CA ARG A 89 4.89 10.37 -19.35
C ARG A 89 5.10 9.64 -20.68
N LEU A 90 4.67 8.38 -20.78
CA LEU A 90 4.75 7.59 -22.00
C LEU A 90 3.91 8.20 -23.12
N GLU A 91 2.67 8.59 -22.84
CA GLU A 91 1.79 9.21 -23.83
C GLU A 91 2.36 10.56 -24.32
N HIS A 92 2.92 11.36 -23.41
CA HIS A 92 3.58 12.61 -23.76
C HIS A 92 4.81 12.36 -24.67
N ALA A 93 5.65 11.38 -24.34
CA ALA A 93 6.78 11.01 -25.18
C ALA A 93 6.34 10.52 -26.56
N ARG A 94 5.29 9.70 -26.63
CA ARG A 94 4.70 9.21 -27.88
C ARG A 94 4.20 10.35 -28.76
N SER A 95 3.48 11.31 -28.17
CA SER A 95 3.01 12.51 -28.88
C SER A 95 4.18 13.31 -29.48
N ARG A 96 5.25 13.50 -28.70
CA ARG A 96 6.44 14.25 -29.13
C ARG A 96 7.18 13.55 -30.27
N VAL A 97 7.31 12.22 -30.22
CA VAL A 97 7.91 11.41 -31.30
C VAL A 97 7.07 11.49 -32.58
N ASN A 98 5.75 11.35 -32.48
CA ASN A 98 4.86 11.47 -33.63
C ASN A 98 4.95 12.85 -34.29
N GLU A 99 5.12 13.91 -33.50
CA GLU A 99 5.31 15.27 -34.04
C GLU A 99 6.65 15.39 -34.79
N LEU A 100 7.73 14.84 -34.25
CA LEU A 100 9.03 14.80 -34.92
C LEU A 100 8.98 14.01 -36.23
N GLU A 101 8.27 12.89 -36.25
CA GLU A 101 8.08 12.10 -37.47
C GLU A 101 7.33 12.91 -38.55
N ARG A 102 6.29 13.65 -38.16
CA ARG A 102 5.60 14.57 -39.08
C ARG A 102 6.53 15.65 -39.62
N VAL A 103 7.37 16.24 -38.77
CA VAL A 103 8.35 17.26 -39.18
C VAL A 103 9.37 16.66 -40.16
N LYS A 104 9.96 15.50 -39.83
CA LYS A 104 10.86 14.77 -40.73
C LYS A 104 10.21 14.52 -42.09
N ASN A 105 8.98 14.02 -42.10
CA ASN A 105 8.24 13.70 -43.32
C ASN A 105 7.93 14.93 -44.18
N LYS A 106 7.74 16.11 -43.55
CA LYS A 106 7.64 17.38 -44.28
C LYS A 106 8.97 17.77 -44.93
N TYR A 107 10.09 17.63 -44.21
CA TYR A 107 11.42 17.92 -44.76
C TYR A 107 11.81 16.95 -45.90
N THR A 108 11.55 15.66 -45.75
CA THR A 108 11.86 14.68 -46.80
C THR A 108 10.97 14.82 -48.03
N ARG A 109 9.69 15.21 -47.87
CA ARG A 109 8.80 15.53 -49.01
C ARG A 109 9.05 16.91 -49.61
N GLY A 110 9.71 17.81 -48.86
CA GLY A 110 10.00 19.19 -49.24
C GLY A 110 11.38 19.42 -49.86
N GLN A 111 12.18 18.38 -50.14
CA GLN A 111 13.38 18.49 -50.98
C GLN A 111 13.03 18.26 -52.46
N PRO A 112 12.86 19.30 -53.29
CA PRO A 112 13.20 19.20 -54.71
C PRO A 112 14.73 19.11 -54.81
N GLY A 113 15.23 18.07 -55.48
CA GLY A 113 16.66 17.80 -55.59
C GLY A 113 17.45 19.00 -56.13
N SER A 114 18.35 19.54 -55.30
CA SER A 114 19.37 20.47 -55.76
C SER A 114 20.51 19.68 -56.43
N THR A 115 20.32 19.34 -57.70
CA THR A 115 21.42 19.01 -58.62
C THR A 115 21.56 20.16 -59.60
N THR A 116 22.41 21.13 -59.28
CA THR A 116 22.83 22.18 -60.22
C THR A 116 24.00 21.63 -61.05
N PRO A 117 23.90 21.56 -62.39
CA PRO A 117 25.03 21.16 -63.22
C PRO A 117 26.09 22.27 -63.25
N ILE A 118 27.35 21.90 -63.02
CA ILE A 118 28.50 22.79 -63.22
C ILE A 118 28.64 23.04 -64.72
N LYS A 119 28.30 24.24 -65.19
CA LYS A 119 28.67 24.68 -66.54
C LYS A 119 30.14 25.09 -66.54
N SER A 120 30.97 24.29 -67.21
CA SER A 120 32.28 24.70 -67.72
C SER A 120 32.08 25.71 -68.85
N GLU A 121 32.46 26.97 -68.64
CA GLU A 121 32.59 27.94 -69.73
C GLU A 121 34.04 28.41 -69.84
N SER A 122 34.68 27.86 -70.85
CA SER A 122 35.95 28.22 -71.44
C SER A 122 35.78 29.38 -72.42
N THR A 123 36.52 30.48 -72.24
CA THR A 123 36.94 31.42 -73.31
C THR A 123 38.05 32.30 -72.71
N SER A 124 39.33 32.17 -73.07
CA SER A 124 40.02 32.49 -74.34
C SER A 124 39.82 33.93 -74.82
N LYS A 125 40.66 34.86 -74.35
CA LYS A 125 41.82 35.46 -75.05
C LYS A 125 42.28 36.72 -74.33
#